data_AF-A0A920Q354-F1
#
_entry.id   AF-A0A920Q354-F1
#
_cell.length_a   1.000
_cell.length_b   1.000
_cell.length_c   1.000
_cell.angle_alpha   90.00
_cell.angle_beta   90.00
_cell.angle_gamma   90.00
#
_symmetry.space_group_name_H-M   'P 1'
#
loop_
_entity.id
_entity.type
_entity.pdbx_description
1 polymer ?
#
loop_
_entity_poly.entity_id
_entity_poly.type
_entity_poly.pdbx_seq_one_letter_code
_entity_poly.pdbx_strand_id
1 'polypeptide(L)' 'MSLAVLVSGTGSILDAMVEAGLPVDLVVSDRPCTAITRAAGHDVEAIVVPPFVVW' A
#
# COMPACT_ATOMS: atom_id res chain seq x y z
N MET A 1 15.29 8.05 -4.44
CA MET A 1 15.17 6.98 -3.43
C MET A 1 13.70 6.57 -3.44
N SER A 2 13.41 5.27 -3.47
CA SER A 2 12.05 4.74 -3.66
C SER A 2 11.59 4.04 -2.37
N LEU A 3 10.36 4.29 -1.95
CA LEU A 3 9.76 3.72 -0.73
C LEU A 3 8.59 2.80 -1.08
N ALA A 4 8.60 1.60 -0.50
CA ALA A 4 7.48 0.67 -0.55
C ALA A 4 6.81 0.56 0.84
N VAL A 5 5.48 0.44 0.88
CA VAL A 5 4.70 0.35 2.13
C VAL A 5 3.88 -0.93 2.14
N LEU A 6 4.08 -1.73 3.19
CA LEU A 6 3.31 -2.94 3.45
C LEU A 6 2.07 -2.57 4.28
N VAL A 7 0.88 -2.97 3.83
CA VAL A 7 -0.40 -2.62 4.45
C VAL A 7 -1.30 -3.84 4.60
N SER A 8 -2.12 -3.86 5.65
CA SER A 8 -3.13 -4.93 5.85
C SER A 8 -4.46 -4.38 6.39
N GLY A 9 -4.66 -3.06 6.36
CA GLY A 9 -5.75 -2.38 7.08
C GLY A 9 -6.24 -1.10 6.39
N THR A 10 -6.58 -0.08 7.19
CA THR A 10 -7.22 1.15 6.71
C THR A 10 -6.32 2.03 5.85
N GLY A 11 -5.01 2.01 6.07
CA GLY A 11 -4.04 2.82 5.32
C GLY A 11 -3.93 4.27 5.80
N SER A 12 -4.29 4.59 7.04
CA SER A 12 -4.12 5.95 7.57
C SER A 12 -2.65 6.40 7.62
N ILE A 13 -1.71 5.46 7.85
CA ILE A 13 -0.28 5.78 7.82
C ILE A 13 0.21 6.02 6.39
N LEU A 14 -0.36 5.34 5.39
CA LEU A 14 -0.03 5.59 3.98
C LEU A 14 -0.40 7.02 3.59
N ASP A 15 -1.60 7.48 3.96
CA ASP A 15 -2.02 8.87 3.72
C ASP A 15 -1.03 9.85 4.35
N ALA A 16 -0.69 9.66 5.64
CA ALA A 16 0.25 10.52 6.34
C ALA A 16 1.64 10.53 5.68
N MET A 17 2.11 9.40 5.15
CA MET A 17 3.39 9.28 4.45
C MET A 17 3.38 10.06 3.13
N VAL A 18 2.31 9.94 2.34
CA VAL A 18 2.15 10.67 1.08
C VAL A 18 2.00 12.18 1.35
N GLU A 19 1.18 12.57 2.32
CA GLU A 19 1.00 13.97 2.74
C GLU A 19 2.30 14.61 3.25
N ALA A 20 3.16 13.82 3.89
CA ALA A 20 4.50 14.26 4.31
C ALA A 20 5.52 14.35 3.16
N GLY A 21 5.13 14.02 1.92
CA GLY A 21 5.98 14.09 0.74
C GLY A 21 7.02 12.96 0.64
N LEU A 22 6.79 11.83 1.31
CA LEU A 22 7.66 10.67 1.15
C LEU A 22 7.48 10.08 -0.26
N PRO A 23 8.57 9.66 -0.93
CA PRO A 23 8.52 9.11 -2.30
C PRO A 23 8.02 7.66 -2.28
N VAL A 24 6.73 7.47 -1.96
CA VAL A 24 6.08 6.15 -1.95
C VAL A 24 5.72 5.77 -3.37
N ASP A 25 6.41 4.76 -3.91
CA ASP A 25 6.20 4.30 -5.28
C ASP A 25 5.41 2.98 -5.35
N LEU A 26 5.30 2.25 -4.23
CA LEU A 26 4.65 0.93 -4.19
C LEU A 26 3.93 0.67 -2.86
N VAL A 27 2.71 0.16 -2.95
CA VAL A 27 1.94 -0.37 -1.81
C VAL A 27 1.67 -1.85 -2.02
N VAL A 28 2.02 -2.67 -1.03
CA VAL A 28 1.81 -4.12 -1.08
C VAL A 28 0.92 -4.54 0.07
N SER A 29 -0.10 -5.35 -0.22
CA SER A 29 -0.94 -5.94 0.80
C SER A 29 -1.00 -7.45 0.71
N ASP A 30 -1.11 -8.10 1.87
CA ASP A 30 -1.34 -9.55 1.98
C ASP A 30 -2.79 -9.94 1.68
N ARG A 31 -3.70 -8.96 1.57
CA ARG A 31 -5.13 -9.18 1.34
C ARG A 31 -5.81 -7.93 0.76
N PRO A 32 -7.00 -8.05 0.16
CA PRO A 32 -7.80 -6.87 -0.16
C PRO A 32 -8.07 -6.04 1.11
N CYS A 33 -7.73 -4.76 1.08
CA CYS A 33 -7.97 -3.83 2.19
C CYS A 33 -8.16 -2.40 1.70
N THR A 34 -8.68 -1.52 2.56
CA THR A 34 -8.94 -0.10 2.22
C THR A 34 -7.68 0.63 1.77
N ALA A 35 -6.50 0.27 2.29
CA ALA A 35 -5.24 0.88 1.90
C ALA A 35 -4.91 0.72 0.40
N ILE A 36 -5.37 -0.36 -0.24
CA ILE A 36 -5.19 -0.56 -1.69
C ILE A 36 -5.97 0.49 -2.48
N THR A 37 -7.22 0.77 -2.11
CA THR A 37 -8.02 1.82 -2.74
C THR A 37 -7.44 3.21 -2.49
N ARG A 38 -6.85 3.44 -1.31
CA ARG A 38 -6.20 4.73 -0.98
C ARG A 38 -4.93 4.97 -1.79
N ALA A 39 -4.11 3.94 -1.97
CA ALA A 39 -2.92 4.03 -2.82
C ALA A 39 -3.26 4.52 -4.24
N ALA A 40 -4.32 3.97 -4.84
CA ALA A 40 -4.81 4.42 -6.14
C ALA A 40 -5.27 5.90 -6.14
N GLY A 41 -5.85 6.37 -5.02
CA GLY A 41 -6.23 7.78 -4.86
C GLY A 41 -5.05 8.75 -4.74
N HIS A 42 -3.85 8.24 -4.45
CA HIS A 42 -2.60 9.00 -4.40
C HIS A 42 -1.71 8.77 -5.62
N ASP A 43 -2.24 8.13 -6.69
CA ASP A 43 -1.49 7.73 -7.88
C ASP A 43 -0.28 6.80 -7.58
N VAL A 44 -0.38 6.01 -6.51
CA VAL A 44 0.66 5.04 -6.09
C VAL A 44 0.29 3.64 -6.57
N GLU A 45 1.26 2.91 -7.13
CA GLU A 45 1.08 1.53 -7.56
C GLU A 45 0.71 0.62 -6.37
N ALA A 46 -0.31 -0.22 -6.53
CA ALA A 46 -0.81 -1.07 -5.46
C ALA A 46 -1.00 -2.51 -5.92
N ILE A 47 -0.46 -3.46 -5.16
CA ILE A 47 -0.52 -4.89 -5.46
C ILE A 47 -0.99 -5.67 -4.25
N VAL A 48 -1.87 -6.65 -4.48
CA VAL A 48 -2.24 -7.63 -3.46
C VAL A 48 -1.47 -8.92 -3.74
N VAL A 49 -0.64 -9.33 -2.77
CA VAL A 49 0.08 -10.61 -2.76
C VAL A 49 -0.58 -11.49 -1.70
N PRO A 50 -1.61 -12.29 -2.07
CA PRO A 50 -2.22 -13.19 -1.11
C PRO A 50 -1.17 -14.16 -0.56
N PRO A 51 -1.29 -14.60 0.71
CA PRO A 51 -0.41 -15.62 1.24
C PRO A 51 -0.46 -16.85 0.32
N PHE A 52 0.71 -17.35 -0.06
CA PHE A 52 0.82 -18.61 -0.78
C PHE A 52 0.13 -19.68 0.05
N VAL A 53 -1.01 -20.18 -0.44
CA VAL A 53 -1.56 -21.46 0.02
C VAL A 53 -0.64 -22.50 -0.60
N VAL A 54 0.44 -22.82 0.10
CA VAL A 54 1.24 -24.02 -0.18
C VAL A 54 0.30 -25.20 0.04
N TRP A 55 -0.18 -25.80 -1.06
CA TRP A 55 -0.90 -27.06 -1.04
C TRP A 55 0.02 -28.19 -0.54
#